data_AF-A0A7X5P7W6-F1
#
_entry.id   AF-A0A7X5P7W6-F1
#
_cell.length_a   1.000
_cell.length_b   1.000
_cell.length_c   1.000
_cell.angle_alpha   90.00
_cell.angle_beta   90.00
_cell.angle_gamma   90.00
#
_symmetry.space_group_name_H-M   'P 1'
#
loop_
_entity.id
_entity.type
_entity.pdbx_description
1 polymer ?
#
loop_
_entity_poly.entity_id
_entity_poly.type
_entity_poly.pdbx_seq_one_letter_code
_entity_poly.pdbx_strand_id
1 'polypeptide(L)'
;YFIAIALFFFAFSTIIGWYFFGEANVKYLFKGKGLNVYRFLVAIFIVVGTTLKVDLVWELADTFNGLMVIPNVIALIALVKIVKESLKDYNENFKVTDK
;
A
#
# COMPACT_ATOMS: atom_id res chain seq x y z
N TYR A 1 -0.58 22.76 -20.92
CA TYR A 1 0.72 22.59 -20.25
C TYR A 1 0.62 22.39 -18.75
N PHE A 2 -0.12 23.22 -18.02
CA PHE A 2 -0.31 23.08 -16.56
C PHE A 2 -0.71 21.65 -16.11
N ILE A 3 -1.71 21.04 -16.77
CA ILE A 3 -2.18 19.68 -16.45
C ILE A 3 -1.07 18.63 -16.57
N ALA A 4 -0.21 18.72 -17.59
CA ALA A 4 0.89 17.76 -17.77
C ALA A 4 1.93 17.89 -16.65
N ILE A 5 2.25 19.12 -16.22
CA ILE A 5 3.19 19.37 -15.11
C ILE A 5 2.58 18.86 -13.80
N ALA A 6 1.31 19.15 -13.54
CA ALA A 6 0.61 18.67 -12.34
C ALA A 6 0.54 17.12 -12.30
N LEU A 7 0.19 16.49 -13.42
CA LEU A 7 0.15 15.02 -13.55
C LEU A 7 1.53 14.39 -13.35
N PHE A 8 2.60 15.02 -13.85
CA PHE A 8 3.96 14.54 -13.63
C PHE A 8 4.31 14.47 -12.15
N PHE A 9 4.07 15.56 -11.39
CA PHE A 9 4.33 15.57 -9.94
C PHE A 9 3.43 14.60 -9.17
N PHE A 10 2.17 14.45 -9.59
CA PHE A 10 1.22 13.53 -8.97
C PHE A 10 1.59 12.05 -9.20
N ALA A 11 1.94 11.68 -10.43
CA ALA A 11 2.41 10.34 -10.73
C ALA A 11 3.72 10.03 -10.00
N PHE A 12 4.63 11.00 -9.93
CA PHE A 12 5.90 10.86 -9.22
C PHE A 12 5.70 10.61 -7.72
N SER A 13 4.86 11.39 -7.04
CA SER A 13 4.58 11.19 -5.61
C SER A 13 3.89 9.84 -5.35
N THR A 14 3.02 9.40 -6.26
CA THR A 14 2.36 8.10 -6.19
C THR A 14 3.37 6.96 -6.29
N ILE A 15 4.28 7.01 -7.28
CA ILE A 15 5.33 5.99 -7.45
C ILE A 15 6.22 5.90 -6.20
N ILE A 16 6.63 7.02 -5.62
CA ILE A 16 7.42 7.04 -4.38
C ILE A 16 6.64 6.40 -3.22
N GLY A 17 5.35 6.73 -3.10
CA GLY A 17 4.49 6.13 -2.08
C GLY A 17 4.47 4.61 -2.17
N TRP A 18 4.16 4.08 -3.36
CA TRP A 18 4.14 2.63 -3.61
C TRP A 18 5.49 1.96 -3.41
N TYR A 19 6.59 2.62 -3.80
CA TYR A 19 7.94 2.15 -3.54
C TYR A 19 8.22 2.03 -2.03
N PHE A 20 7.83 3.02 -1.22
CA PHE A 20 8.01 2.98 0.23
C PHE A 20 7.20 1.86 0.88
N PHE A 21 5.93 1.68 0.47
CA PHE A 21 5.10 0.57 0.94
C PHE A 21 5.71 -0.78 0.61
N GLY A 22 6.22 -0.95 -0.61
CA GLY A 22 6.87 -2.18 -1.00
C GLY A 22 8.22 -2.42 -0.31
N GLU A 23 9.01 -1.38 -0.09
CA GLU A 23 10.25 -1.46 0.69
C GLU A 23 9.98 -1.88 2.13
N ALA A 24 8.92 -1.35 2.75
CA ALA A 24 8.47 -1.76 4.08
C ALA A 24 8.00 -3.23 4.11
N ASN A 25 7.19 -3.66 3.13
CA ASN A 25 6.72 -5.05 3.03
C ASN A 25 7.87 -6.04 2.82
N VAL A 26 8.82 -5.71 1.95
CA VAL A 26 10.02 -6.53 1.70
C VAL A 26 10.93 -6.57 2.92
N LYS A 27 11.10 -5.44 3.61
CA LYS A 27 11.86 -5.39 4.86
C LYS A 27 11.23 -6.28 5.94
N TYR A 28 9.90 -6.29 6.04
CA TYR A 28 9.15 -7.15 6.96
C TYR A 28 9.30 -8.63 6.58
N LEU A 29 9.14 -8.98 5.31
CA LEU A 29 9.17 -10.36 4.83
C LEU A 29 10.58 -10.98 4.84
N PHE A 30 11.60 -10.21 4.45
CA PHE A 30 12.98 -10.69 4.27
C PHE A 30 13.96 -10.24 5.37
N LYS A 31 13.46 -9.70 6.49
CA LYS A 31 14.26 -9.27 7.67
C LYS A 31 15.52 -8.47 7.29
N GLY A 32 15.44 -7.61 6.28
CA GLY A 32 16.50 -6.68 5.90
C GLY A 32 17.56 -7.18 4.89
N LYS A 33 17.48 -8.40 4.35
CA LYS A 33 18.52 -8.93 3.41
C LYS A 33 18.21 -8.80 1.91
N GLY A 34 17.06 -8.25 1.52
CA GLY A 34 16.60 -8.19 0.12
C GLY A 34 16.36 -6.80 -0.47
N LEU A 35 16.70 -5.73 0.27
CA LEU A 35 16.30 -4.36 -0.08
C LEU A 35 16.83 -3.93 -1.46
N ASN A 36 18.13 -4.14 -1.72
CA ASN A 36 18.76 -3.74 -2.98
C ASN A 36 18.18 -4.46 -4.21
N VAL A 37 17.78 -5.73 -4.05
CA VAL A 37 17.14 -6.50 -5.12
C VAL A 37 15.77 -5.90 -5.44
N TYR A 38 14.99 -5.53 -4.41
CA TYR A 38 13.71 -4.88 -4.61
C TYR A 38 13.82 -3.53 -5.32
N ARG A 39 14.82 -2.70 -4.98
CA ARG A 39 15.07 -1.42 -5.67
C ARG A 39 15.31 -1.61 -7.16
N PHE A 40 16.11 -2.60 -7.51
CA PHE A 40 16.42 -2.92 -8.90
C PHE A 40 15.19 -3.46 -9.65
N LEU A 41 14.39 -4.30 -8.98
CA LEU A 41 13.13 -4.81 -9.50
C LEU A 41 12.13 -3.70 -9.81
N VAL A 42 11.92 -2.76 -8.88
CA VAL A 42 11.00 -1.64 -9.08
C VAL A 42 11.45 -0.75 -10.24
N ALA A 43 12.75 -0.46 -10.35
CA ALA A 43 13.29 0.32 -11.46
C ALA A 43 13.02 -0.36 -12.82
N ILE A 44 13.22 -1.68 -12.92
CA ILE A 44 12.90 -2.45 -14.12
C ILE A 44 11.39 -2.39 -14.41
N PHE A 45 10.53 -2.60 -13.41
CA PHE A 45 9.09 -2.57 -13.58
C PHE A 45 8.58 -1.20 -14.04
N ILE A 46 9.19 -0.10 -13.58
CA ILE A 46 8.86 1.26 -14.06
C ILE A 46 9.19 1.37 -15.55
N VAL A 47 10.38 0.94 -15.98
CA VAL A 47 10.78 1.01 -17.39
C VAL A 47 9.88 0.11 -18.25
N VAL A 48 9.66 -1.14 -17.85
CA VAL A 48 8.77 -2.08 -18.55
C VAL A 48 7.34 -1.52 -18.59
N GLY A 49 6.86 -0.90 -17.52
CA GLY A 49 5.53 -0.28 -17.46
C GLY A 49 5.33 0.81 -18.51
N THR A 50 6.38 1.52 -18.93
CA THR A 50 6.28 2.49 -20.03
C THR A 50 6.12 1.84 -21.41
N THR A 51 6.51 0.57 -21.55
CA THR A 51 6.44 -0.20 -22.81
C THR A 51 5.18 -1.07 -22.92
N LEU A 52 4.47 -1.30 -21.82
CA LEU A 52 3.26 -2.11 -21.78
C LEU A 52 2.02 -1.31 -22.22
N LYS A 53 1.00 -2.02 -22.71
CA LYS A 53 -0.29 -1.41 -23.00
C LYS A 53 -0.97 -0.96 -21.72
N VAL A 54 -1.57 0.23 -21.76
CA VAL A 54 -2.28 0.84 -20.64
C VAL A 54 -3.36 -0.10 -20.10
N ASP A 55 -4.14 -0.75 -20.97
CA ASP A 55 -5.19 -1.69 -20.56
C ASP A 55 -4.65 -2.88 -19.75
N LEU A 56 -3.52 -3.46 -20.18
CA LEU A 56 -2.88 -4.56 -19.45
C LEU A 56 -2.40 -4.10 -18.07
N VAL A 57 -1.87 -2.88 -17.97
CA VAL A 57 -1.42 -2.31 -16.69
C VAL A 57 -2.61 -2.13 -15.74
N TRP A 58 -3.75 -1.68 -16.25
CA TRP A 58 -4.98 -1.55 -15.46
C TRP A 58 -5.51 -2.91 -15.00
N GLU A 59 -5.63 -3.89 -15.91
CA GLU A 59 -6.08 -5.24 -15.55
C GLU A 59 -5.18 -5.90 -14.50
N LEU A 60 -3.85 -5.72 -14.63
CA LEU A 60 -2.88 -6.23 -13.68
C LEU A 60 -3.00 -5.53 -12.32
N ALA A 61 -3.17 -4.21 -12.31
CA ALA A 61 -3.37 -3.43 -11.09
C ALA A 61 -4.64 -3.84 -10.34
N ASP A 62 -5.76 -3.99 -11.06
CA ASP A 62 -7.04 -4.42 -10.49
C ASP A 62 -6.96 -5.85 -9.95
N THR A 63 -6.29 -6.75 -10.67
CA THR A 63 -6.07 -8.14 -10.22
C THR A 63 -5.28 -8.19 -8.91
N PHE A 64 -4.16 -7.45 -8.81
CA PHE A 64 -3.36 -7.42 -7.60
C PHE A 64 -4.06 -6.72 -6.43
N ASN A 65 -4.82 -5.66 -6.69
CA ASN A 65 -5.64 -5.00 -5.68
C ASN A 65 -6.74 -5.94 -5.16
N GLY A 66 -7.43 -6.65 -6.06
CA GLY A 66 -8.38 -7.71 -5.72
C GLY A 66 -7.74 -8.81 -4.88
N LEU A 67 -6.53 -9.25 -5.21
CA LEU A 67 -5.82 -10.25 -4.42
C LEU A 67 -5.40 -9.73 -3.03
N MET A 68 -5.05 -8.45 -2.90
CA MET A 68 -4.69 -7.82 -1.62
C MET A 68 -5.90 -7.57 -0.73
N VAL A 69 -7.05 -7.20 -1.31
CA VAL A 69 -8.25 -6.86 -0.53
C VAL A 69 -8.88 -8.08 0.12
N ILE A 70 -8.82 -9.25 -0.52
CA ILE A 70 -9.37 -10.52 0.02
C ILE A 70 -8.82 -10.85 1.41
N PRO A 71 -7.50 -11.05 1.62
CA PRO A 71 -6.96 -11.38 2.94
C PRO A 71 -7.13 -10.21 3.93
N ASN A 72 -7.04 -8.96 3.48
CA ASN A 72 -7.20 -7.79 4.34
C ASN A 72 -8.62 -7.71 4.93
N VAL A 73 -9.66 -7.88 4.10
CA VAL A 73 -11.05 -7.88 4.55
C VAL A 73 -11.36 -9.07 5.46
N ILE A 74 -10.84 -10.27 5.14
CA ILE A 74 -10.99 -11.44 6.01
C ILE A 74 -10.36 -11.18 7.38
N ALA A 75 -9.13 -10.66 7.41
CA ALA A 75 -8.45 -10.29 8.64
C ALA A 75 -9.22 -9.20 9.42
N LEU A 76 -9.75 -8.20 8.73
CA LEU A 76 -10.55 -7.14 9.34
C LEU A 76 -11.82 -7.70 10.00
N ILE A 77 -12.55 -8.59 9.32
CA ILE A 77 -13.76 -9.23 9.89
C ILE A 77 -13.40 -10.08 11.11
N ALA A 78 -12.28 -10.81 11.07
CA ALA A 78 -11.79 -11.56 12.22
C ALA A 78 -11.40 -10.64 13.40
N LEU A 79 -10.74 -9.51 13.10
CA LEU A 79 -10.30 -8.53 14.10
C LEU A 79 -11.43 -7.63 14.62
N VAL A 80 -12.59 -7.54 13.97
CA VAL A 80 -13.70 -6.66 14.39
C VAL A 80 -14.08 -6.88 15.86
N LYS A 81 -14.01 -8.12 16.37
CA LYS A 81 -14.29 -8.40 17.78
C LYS A 81 -13.24 -7.77 18.71
N ILE A 82 -11.96 -7.94 18.38
CA ILE A 82 -10.82 -7.37 19.12
C ILE A 82 -10.87 -5.85 19.06
N VAL A 83 -11.12 -5.27 17.89
CA VAL A 83 -11.19 -3.81 17.70
C VAL A 83 -12.34 -3.21 18.50
N LYS A 84 -13.50 -3.88 18.58
CA LYS A 84 -14.62 -3.44 19.44
C LYS A 84 -14.25 -3.45 20.92
N GLU A 85 -13.53 -4.46 21.37
CA GLU A 85 -13.05 -4.57 22.76
C GLU A 85 -12.02 -3.48 23.07
N SER A 86 -11.02 -3.29 22.20
CA SER A 86 -10.05 -2.20 22.33
C SER A 86 -10.69 -0.81 22.25
N LEU A 87 -11.72 -0.61 21.42
CA LEU A 87 -12.47 0.65 21.37
C LEU A 87 -13.25 0.92 22.65
N LYS A 88 -13.82 -0.13 23.26
CA LYS A 88 -14.52 -0.04 24.54
C LYS A 88 -13.53 0.35 25.64
N ASP A 89 -12.39 -0.33 25.71
CA ASP A 89 -11.31 0.00 26.66
C ASP A 89 -10.79 1.42 26.47
N TYR A 90 -10.62 1.89 25.23
CA TYR A 90 -10.22 3.26 24.95
C TYR A 90 -11.27 4.27 25.42
N ASN A 91 -12.56 3.99 25.17
CA ASN A 91 -13.64 4.88 25.55
C ASN A 91 -13.87 4.93 27.08
N GLU A 92 -13.68 3.82 27.78
CA GLU A 92 -13.81 3.75 29.24
C GLU A 92 -12.61 4.38 29.96
N ASN A 93 -11.38 4.17 29.46
CA ASN A 93 -10.17 4.67 30.14
C ASN A 93 -9.76 6.10 29.75
N PHE A 94 -10.10 6.58 28.55
CA PHE A 94 -9.61 7.89 28.05
C PHE A 94 -10.70 8.94 27.83
N LYS A 95 -11.97 8.57 27.67
CA LYS A 95 -13.07 9.56 27.48
C LYS A 95 -13.82 9.92 28.76
N VAL A 96 -13.62 9.21 29.87
CA VAL A 96 -14.24 9.53 31.17
C VAL A 96 -13.38 10.49 32.01
N THR A 97 -12.10 10.67 31.68
CA THR A 97 -11.18 11.60 32.38
C THR A 97 -11.24 13.05 31.86
N ASP A 98 -11.89 13.30 30.71
CA ASP A 98 -12.08 14.64 30.11
C ASP A 98 -13.49 15.24 30.41
N LYS A 99 -14.06 14.96 31.59
CA LYS A 99 -15.23 15.69 32.12
C LYS A 99 -14.99 16.16 33.55
#